data_AF-A0A2N6C177-F1
#
_entry.id   AF-A0A2N6C177-F1
#
_cell.length_a   1.000
_cell.length_b   1.000
_cell.length_c   1.000
_cell.angle_alpha   90.00
_cell.angle_beta   90.00
_cell.angle_gamma   90.00
#
_symmetry.space_group_name_H-M   'P 1'
#
loop_
_entity.id
_entity.type
_entity.pdbx_description
1 polymer ?
#
loop_
_entity_poly.entity_id
_entity_poly.type
_entity_poly.pdbx_seq_one_letter_code
_entity_poly.pdbx_strand_id
1 'polypeptide(L)'
;MAKKEIVLTDNPVEPLTAAETKQFERLQKIIHEDMRAFLRVGDALKEIHDRKLYRETWRTFEAYCKDVYDLGRSTAYQYIGAYEVVENVRSCGHFDDHDANGGPVIDLVPMNEAQCRPMASLQPDQQREVWRAVLQNLEPGKKPTASMVKKITKKYVGETTKSKVHNARKSVSEGREISGPLQKAFDVFLEEVEKEVAVGFNATPREAIVGLLDQVRHTLAEAGSKIEDAAFQGGDDAKKLMQAGYTLFRMDKASKTIKFHTPAGGWAVYEDPEQGGVGGAMPFGTIKEMQAAFEELMKNRMHLRG
;
A
#
# COMPACT_ATOMS: atom_id res chain seq x y z
N MET A 1 -7.07 43.25 5.69
CA MET A 1 -7.63 42.56 4.52
C MET A 1 -9.15 42.68 4.60
N ALA A 2 -9.78 43.39 3.67
CA ALA A 2 -11.21 43.66 3.70
C ALA A 2 -12.01 42.37 3.44
N LYS A 3 -12.93 42.02 4.35
CA LYS A 3 -13.96 41.00 4.09
C LYS A 3 -14.82 41.52 2.94
N LYS A 4 -14.83 40.80 1.82
CA LYS A 4 -15.76 41.07 0.71
C LYS A 4 -17.15 40.64 1.19
N GLU A 5 -17.96 41.60 1.63
CA GLU A 5 -19.37 41.37 1.92
C GLU A 5 -20.07 40.97 0.61
N ILE A 6 -20.60 39.75 0.59
CA ILE A 6 -21.48 39.30 -0.49
C ILE A 6 -22.84 39.90 -0.16
N VAL A 7 -23.16 41.02 -0.81
CA VAL A 7 -24.49 41.61 -0.76
C VAL A 7 -25.42 40.67 -1.55
N LEU A 8 -26.17 39.84 -0.84
CA LEU A 8 -27.28 39.06 -1.40
C LEU A 8 -28.42 40.04 -1.68
N THR A 9 -28.50 40.55 -2.91
CA THR A 9 -29.67 41.31 -3.36
C THR A 9 -30.85 40.36 -3.48
N ASP A 10 -31.88 40.60 -2.68
CA ASP A 10 -33.13 39.83 -2.59
C ASP A 10 -34.02 40.10 -3.83
N ASN A 11 -33.52 39.70 -5.01
CA ASN A 11 -34.30 39.72 -6.24
C ASN A 11 -35.26 38.52 -6.23
N PRO A 12 -36.55 38.70 -6.54
CA PRO A 12 -37.48 37.58 -6.65
C PRO A 12 -36.99 36.63 -7.76
N VAL A 13 -36.73 35.39 -7.38
CA VAL A 13 -36.33 34.33 -8.31
C VAL A 13 -37.56 33.95 -9.13
N GLU A 14 -37.60 34.33 -10.40
CA GLU A 14 -38.66 33.92 -11.31
C GLU A 14 -38.66 32.38 -11.42
N PRO A 15 -39.84 31.72 -11.26
CA PRO A 15 -39.92 30.27 -11.35
C PRO A 15 -39.68 29.80 -12.80
N LEU A 16 -38.89 28.74 -12.95
CA LEU A 16 -38.59 28.12 -14.24
C LEU A 16 -39.89 27.67 -14.93
N THR A 17 -40.00 27.94 -16.23
CA THR A 17 -41.04 27.36 -17.07
C THR A 17 -40.82 25.84 -17.22
N ALA A 18 -41.87 25.09 -17.58
CA ALA A 18 -41.75 23.64 -17.79
C ALA A 18 -40.69 23.25 -18.84
N ALA A 19 -40.49 24.10 -19.85
CA ALA A 19 -39.45 23.91 -20.86
C ALA A 19 -38.05 24.12 -20.27
N GLU A 20 -37.87 25.15 -19.44
CA GLU A 20 -36.59 25.43 -18.77
C GLU A 20 -36.25 24.38 -17.72
N THR A 21 -37.22 23.90 -16.93
CA THR A 21 -37.03 22.79 -15.98
C THR A 21 -36.53 21.54 -16.69
N LYS A 22 -37.19 21.14 -17.79
CA LYS A 22 -36.77 19.98 -18.58
C LYS A 22 -35.37 20.17 -19.18
N GLN A 23 -35.05 21.38 -19.63
CA GLN A 23 -33.73 21.70 -20.14
C GLN A 23 -32.67 21.68 -19.03
N PHE A 24 -32.99 22.16 -17.84
CA PHE A 24 -32.13 22.15 -16.67
C PHE A 24 -31.80 20.72 -16.24
N GLU A 25 -32.80 19.85 -16.11
CA GLU A 25 -32.63 18.43 -15.81
C GLU A 25 -31.71 17.73 -16.83
N ARG A 26 -31.92 18.00 -18.13
CA ARG A 26 -31.06 17.47 -19.20
C ARG A 26 -29.60 17.91 -19.03
N LEU A 27 -29.36 19.19 -18.76
CA LEU A 27 -28.01 19.73 -18.57
C LEU A 27 -27.35 19.15 -17.31
N GLN A 28 -28.10 19.00 -16.21
CA GLN A 28 -27.60 18.38 -14.98
C GLN A 28 -27.19 16.92 -15.21
N LYS A 29 -27.97 16.18 -16.01
CA LYS A 29 -27.63 14.80 -16.37
C LYS A 29 -26.30 14.72 -17.13
N ILE A 30 -26.10 15.59 -18.13
CA ILE A 30 -24.83 15.65 -18.89
C ILE A 30 -23.66 15.93 -17.94
N ILE A 31 -23.80 16.93 -17.06
CA ILE A 31 -22.76 17.26 -16.08
C ILE A 31 -22.47 16.06 -15.17
N HIS A 32 -23.49 15.35 -14.71
CA HIS A 32 -23.31 14.21 -13.82
C HIS A 32 -22.59 13.04 -14.51
N GLU A 33 -22.91 12.76 -15.78
CA GLU A 33 -22.26 11.72 -16.58
C GLU A 33 -20.80 12.07 -16.90
N ASP A 34 -20.53 13.32 -17.25
CA ASP A 34 -19.18 13.80 -17.59
C ASP A 34 -18.28 13.93 -16.36
N MET A 35 -18.83 14.31 -15.20
CA MET A 35 -18.09 14.34 -13.94
C MET A 35 -17.61 12.94 -13.53
N ARG A 36 -18.29 11.87 -13.99
CA ARG A 36 -17.88 10.47 -13.78
C ARG A 36 -16.98 9.93 -14.91
N ALA A 37 -16.65 10.73 -15.93
CA ALA A 37 -15.82 10.27 -17.05
C ALA A 37 -14.43 9.78 -16.61
N PHE A 38 -13.89 10.32 -15.51
CA PHE A 38 -12.62 9.87 -14.95
C PHE A 38 -12.61 8.38 -14.57
N LEU A 39 -13.77 7.80 -14.23
CA LEU A 39 -13.88 6.37 -13.91
C LEU A 39 -13.65 5.52 -15.15
N ARG A 40 -14.22 5.90 -16.29
CA ARG A 40 -14.00 5.21 -17.58
C ARG A 40 -12.55 5.30 -18.00
N VAL A 41 -11.92 6.47 -17.80
CA VAL A 41 -10.49 6.66 -18.07
C VAL A 41 -9.65 5.79 -17.14
N GLY A 42 -9.94 5.79 -15.83
CA GLY A 42 -9.24 4.98 -14.84
C GLY A 42 -9.32 3.48 -15.12
N ASP A 43 -10.50 2.97 -15.44
CA ASP A 43 -10.74 1.57 -15.81
C ASP A 43 -9.94 1.17 -17.07
N ALA A 44 -10.04 1.95 -18.15
CA ALA A 44 -9.31 1.70 -19.38
C ALA A 44 -7.79 1.74 -19.17
N LEU A 45 -7.29 2.75 -18.43
CA LEU A 45 -5.87 2.84 -18.07
C LEU A 45 -5.41 1.63 -17.25
N LYS A 46 -6.24 1.16 -16.31
CA LYS A 46 -5.97 -0.02 -15.51
C LYS A 46 -5.90 -1.28 -16.37
N GLU A 47 -6.86 -1.49 -17.27
CA GLU A 47 -6.86 -2.64 -18.17
C GLU A 47 -5.61 -2.66 -19.07
N ILE A 48 -5.27 -1.51 -19.67
CA ILE A 48 -4.07 -1.36 -20.50
C ILE A 48 -2.80 -1.64 -19.70
N HIS A 49 -2.72 -1.12 -18.47
CA HIS A 49 -1.60 -1.34 -17.57
C HIS A 49 -1.43 -2.82 -17.21
N ASP A 50 -2.49 -3.45 -16.70
CA ASP A 50 -2.46 -4.80 -16.14
C ASP A 50 -2.19 -5.86 -17.21
N ARG A 51 -2.81 -5.69 -18.38
CA ARG A 51 -2.63 -6.59 -19.53
C ARG A 51 -1.39 -6.24 -20.36
N LYS A 52 -0.69 -5.15 -20.01
CA LYS A 52 0.49 -4.62 -20.72
C LYS A 52 0.22 -4.38 -22.22
N LEU A 53 -0.96 -3.86 -22.57
CA LEU A 53 -1.37 -3.66 -23.97
C LEU A 53 -0.53 -2.61 -24.71
N TYR A 54 0.25 -1.81 -23.99
CA TYR A 54 1.19 -0.83 -24.54
C TYR A 54 2.50 -1.45 -25.06
N ARG A 55 2.80 -2.72 -24.74
CA ARG A 55 4.13 -3.32 -24.91
C ARG A 55 4.61 -3.48 -26.37
N GLU A 56 3.71 -3.35 -27.34
CA GLU A 56 4.07 -3.43 -28.76
C GLU A 56 4.93 -2.23 -29.20
N THR A 57 4.61 -1.03 -28.70
CA THR A 57 5.28 0.22 -29.12
C THR A 57 6.04 0.88 -27.97
N TRP A 58 5.56 0.78 -26.72
CA TRP A 58 6.16 1.45 -25.56
C TRP A 58 6.79 0.46 -24.59
N ARG A 59 7.99 0.81 -24.10
CA ARG A 59 8.71 0.00 -23.11
C ARG A 59 8.06 0.01 -21.73
N THR A 60 7.38 1.10 -21.36
CA THR A 60 6.71 1.26 -20.07
C THR A 60 5.34 1.87 -20.25
N PHE A 61 4.46 1.62 -19.28
CA PHE A 61 3.11 2.20 -19.25
C PHE A 61 3.16 3.73 -19.19
N GLU A 62 4.10 4.28 -18.43
CA GLU A 62 4.27 5.72 -18.28
C GLU A 62 4.67 6.40 -19.59
N ALA A 63 5.51 5.75 -20.41
CA ALA A 63 5.87 6.27 -21.73
C ALA A 63 4.64 6.32 -22.64
N TYR A 64 3.81 5.27 -22.62
CA TYR A 64 2.53 5.24 -23.34
C TYR A 64 1.60 6.39 -22.91
N CYS A 65 1.37 6.54 -21.60
CA CYS A 65 0.51 7.61 -21.09
C CYS A 65 1.01 9.01 -21.47
N LYS A 66 2.33 9.21 -21.42
CA LYS A 66 2.94 10.48 -21.76
C LYS A 66 2.88 10.78 -23.25
N ASP A 67 3.21 9.82 -24.10
CA ASP A 67 3.29 10.04 -25.54
C ASP A 67 1.91 10.15 -26.20
N VAL A 68 0.92 9.38 -25.74
CA VAL A 68 -0.41 9.32 -26.36
C VAL A 68 -1.37 10.38 -25.81
N TYR A 69 -1.30 10.68 -24.52
CA TYR A 69 -2.27 11.52 -23.83
C TYR A 69 -1.66 12.73 -23.10
N ASP A 70 -0.34 12.93 -23.20
CA ASP A 70 0.41 13.93 -22.41
C ASP A 70 0.23 13.77 -20.89
N LEU A 71 -0.13 12.56 -20.43
CA LEU A 71 -0.38 12.27 -19.02
C LEU A 71 0.92 11.88 -18.30
N GLY A 72 1.23 12.62 -17.23
CA GLY A 72 2.32 12.24 -16.33
C GLY A 72 1.99 10.97 -15.53
N ARG A 73 3.04 10.24 -15.14
CA ARG A 73 2.95 9.02 -14.30
C ARG A 73 1.98 9.17 -13.13
N SER A 74 2.16 10.21 -12.32
CA SER A 74 1.33 10.44 -11.12
C SER A 74 -0.16 10.54 -11.45
N THR A 75 -0.50 11.27 -12.51
CA THR A 75 -1.90 11.46 -12.94
C THR A 75 -2.52 10.16 -13.46
N ALA A 76 -1.78 9.38 -14.24
CA ALA A 76 -2.26 8.09 -14.74
C ALA A 76 -2.60 7.13 -13.59
N TYR A 77 -1.69 6.99 -12.61
CA TYR A 77 -1.93 6.16 -11.42
C TYR A 77 -3.00 6.75 -10.49
N GLN A 78 -3.19 8.08 -10.44
CA GLN A 78 -4.31 8.70 -9.72
C GLN A 78 -5.67 8.30 -10.32
N TYR A 79 -5.81 8.27 -11.65
CA TYR A 79 -7.04 7.82 -12.29
C TYR A 79 -7.33 6.34 -12.01
N ILE A 80 -6.31 5.48 -12.10
CA ILE A 80 -6.43 4.06 -11.76
C ILE A 80 -6.86 3.90 -10.30
N GLY A 81 -6.12 4.52 -9.36
CA GLY A 81 -6.42 4.41 -7.93
C GLY A 81 -7.78 5.00 -7.57
N ALA A 82 -8.24 6.05 -8.26
CA ALA A 82 -9.56 6.61 -8.04
C ALA A 82 -10.67 5.66 -8.50
N TYR A 83 -10.51 5.00 -9.66
CA TYR A 83 -11.42 3.96 -10.11
C TYR A 83 -11.50 2.80 -9.11
N GLU A 84 -10.35 2.30 -8.64
CA GLU A 84 -10.29 1.21 -7.66
C GLU A 84 -10.97 1.56 -6.34
N VAL A 85 -10.74 2.78 -5.83
CA VAL A 85 -11.41 3.28 -4.62
C VAL A 85 -12.92 3.32 -4.83
N VAL A 86 -13.40 3.87 -5.95
CA VAL A 86 -14.83 3.96 -6.24
C VAL A 86 -15.47 2.59 -6.27
N GLU A 87 -14.89 1.64 -7.01
CA GLU A 87 -15.43 0.28 -7.09
C GLU A 87 -15.47 -0.40 -5.72
N ASN A 88 -14.43 -0.18 -4.90
CA ASN A 88 -14.36 -0.75 -3.55
C ASN A 88 -15.40 -0.15 -2.59
N VAL A 89 -15.67 1.16 -2.66
CA VAL A 89 -16.62 1.85 -1.76
C VAL A 89 -18.04 1.91 -2.30
N ARG A 90 -18.28 1.46 -3.53
CA ARG A 90 -19.61 1.47 -4.18
C ARG A 90 -20.68 0.78 -3.34
N SER A 91 -20.33 -0.36 -2.73
CA SER A 91 -21.19 -1.12 -1.82
C SER A 91 -21.57 -0.38 -0.53
N CYS A 92 -20.86 0.70 -0.18
CA CYS A 92 -21.17 1.52 0.99
C CYS A 92 -22.15 2.66 0.69
N GLY A 93 -22.46 2.92 -0.59
CA GLY A 93 -23.25 4.07 -1.04
C GLY A 93 -24.73 3.80 -1.33
N HIS A 94 -25.23 2.59 -1.08
CA HIS A 94 -26.67 2.31 -1.16
C HIS A 94 -27.35 2.70 0.15
N PHE A 95 -28.06 3.82 0.13
CA PHE A 95 -29.13 4.09 1.09
C PHE A 95 -30.44 3.68 0.43
N ASP A 96 -31.20 2.85 1.13
CA ASP A 96 -32.52 2.37 0.70
C ASP A 96 -33.48 3.52 0.36
N ASP A 97 -34.42 3.17 -0.50
CA ASP A 97 -35.44 3.98 -1.17
C ASP A 97 -36.15 5.04 -0.31
N HIS A 98 -36.54 6.11 -1.02
CA HIS A 98 -37.39 7.25 -0.65
C HIS A 98 -36.68 8.51 -0.11
N ASP A 99 -36.20 9.34 -1.03
CA ASP A 99 -36.43 10.78 -0.87
C ASP A 99 -37.94 11.03 -0.97
N ALA A 100 -38.55 11.47 0.13
CA ALA A 100 -39.96 11.86 0.21
C ALA A 100 -40.36 12.98 -0.77
N ASN A 101 -39.39 13.63 -1.43
CA ASN A 101 -39.59 14.70 -2.41
C ASN A 101 -39.32 14.28 -3.87
N GLY A 102 -39.08 12.99 -4.17
CA GLY A 102 -38.96 12.51 -5.55
C GLY A 102 -37.74 13.05 -6.31
N GLY A 103 -36.70 13.49 -5.61
CA GLY A 103 -35.42 13.86 -6.21
C GLY A 103 -34.66 12.65 -6.78
N PRO A 104 -33.73 12.87 -7.73
CA PRO A 104 -32.96 11.79 -8.32
C PRO A 104 -32.14 11.05 -7.25
N VAL A 105 -32.17 9.72 -7.29
CA VAL A 105 -31.36 8.83 -6.44
C VAL A 105 -29.89 9.25 -6.55
N ILE A 106 -29.36 9.89 -5.51
CA ILE A 106 -27.95 10.26 -5.46
C ILE A 106 -27.20 9.05 -4.94
N ASP A 107 -26.62 8.25 -5.84
CA ASP A 107 -25.55 7.31 -5.48
C ASP A 107 -24.49 8.09 -4.70
N LEU A 108 -24.39 7.85 -3.38
CA LEU A 108 -23.43 8.51 -2.49
C LEU A 108 -22.06 7.83 -2.61
N VAL A 109 -21.56 7.84 -3.84
CA VAL A 109 -20.27 7.31 -4.29
C VAL A 109 -19.40 8.51 -4.66
N PRO A 110 -18.05 8.43 -4.55
CA PRO A 110 -17.20 9.55 -4.94
C PRO A 110 -17.50 10.03 -6.38
N MET A 111 -17.74 11.33 -6.51
CA MET A 111 -18.10 12.01 -7.76
C MET A 111 -16.90 12.56 -8.53
N ASN A 112 -15.71 12.62 -7.92
CA ASN A 112 -14.49 13.09 -8.57
C ASN A 112 -13.24 12.40 -8.01
N GLU A 113 -12.15 12.43 -8.79
CA GLU A 113 -10.85 11.88 -8.41
C GLU A 113 -10.34 12.46 -7.08
N ALA A 114 -10.57 13.76 -6.84
CA ALA A 114 -10.06 14.45 -5.65
C ALA A 114 -10.66 13.92 -4.34
N GLN A 115 -11.89 13.39 -4.37
CA GLN A 115 -12.49 12.70 -3.22
C GLN A 115 -11.87 11.32 -2.99
N CYS A 116 -11.39 10.64 -4.04
CA CYS A 116 -10.80 9.32 -3.95
C CYS A 116 -9.34 9.37 -3.49
N ARG A 117 -8.60 10.39 -3.93
CA ARG A 117 -7.16 10.56 -3.70
C ARG A 117 -6.70 10.36 -2.25
N PRO A 118 -7.36 10.91 -1.21
CA PRO A 118 -6.93 10.69 0.18
C PRO A 118 -7.04 9.23 0.62
N MET A 119 -7.97 8.46 0.04
CA MET A 119 -8.23 7.07 0.40
C MET A 119 -7.41 6.08 -0.42
N ALA A 120 -6.89 6.48 -1.59
CA ALA A 120 -6.18 5.60 -2.52
C ALA A 120 -4.96 4.89 -1.90
N SER A 121 -4.32 5.47 -0.88
CA SER A 121 -3.19 4.85 -0.17
C SER A 121 -3.60 3.90 0.96
N LEU A 122 -4.89 3.82 1.29
CA LEU A 122 -5.41 2.97 2.36
C LEU A 122 -5.68 1.55 1.85
N GLN A 123 -5.68 0.57 2.75
CA GLN A 123 -6.11 -0.79 2.42
C GLN A 123 -7.61 -0.84 2.07
N PRO A 124 -8.06 -1.79 1.23
CA PRO A 124 -9.45 -1.84 0.77
C PRO A 124 -10.49 -1.78 1.89
N ASP A 125 -10.26 -2.48 3.00
CA ASP A 125 -11.17 -2.48 4.16
C ASP A 125 -11.25 -1.10 4.82
N GLN A 126 -10.10 -0.43 4.94
CA GLN A 126 -9.98 0.90 5.54
C GLN A 126 -10.63 1.97 4.66
N GLN A 127 -10.54 1.84 3.33
CA GLN A 127 -11.24 2.73 2.40
C GLN A 127 -12.76 2.68 2.62
N ARG A 128 -13.33 1.49 2.81
CA ARG A 128 -14.77 1.31 3.08
C ARG A 128 -15.15 1.91 4.43
N GLU A 129 -14.35 1.71 5.46
CA GLU A 129 -14.57 2.32 6.78
C GLU A 129 -14.53 3.85 6.74
N VAL A 130 -13.50 4.41 6.09
CA VAL A 130 -13.37 5.87 5.93
C VAL A 130 -14.53 6.43 5.12
N TRP A 131 -14.96 5.76 4.05
CA TRP A 131 -16.10 6.22 3.26
C TRP A 131 -17.41 6.17 4.06
N ARG A 132 -17.69 5.11 4.81
CA ARG A 132 -18.85 5.07 5.73
C ARG A 132 -18.80 6.20 6.75
N ALA A 133 -17.63 6.48 7.32
CA ALA A 133 -17.44 7.59 8.25
C ALA A 133 -17.70 8.94 7.57
N VAL A 134 -17.29 9.12 6.31
CA VAL A 134 -17.63 10.31 5.51
C VAL A 134 -19.14 10.46 5.41
N LEU A 135 -19.85 9.39 5.02
CA LEU A 135 -21.31 9.40 4.86
C LEU A 135 -22.05 9.70 6.16
N GLN A 136 -21.59 9.14 7.29
CA GLN A 136 -22.18 9.39 8.62
C GLN A 136 -21.95 10.82 9.14
N ASN A 137 -20.89 11.49 8.68
CA ASN A 137 -20.56 12.86 9.08
C ASN A 137 -21.11 13.91 8.08
N LEU A 138 -21.93 13.51 7.10
CA LEU A 138 -22.62 14.43 6.22
C LEU A 138 -23.78 15.11 6.95
N GLU A 139 -23.88 16.42 6.78
CA GLU A 139 -25.09 17.14 7.14
C GLU A 139 -26.22 16.80 6.14
N PRO A 140 -27.49 16.75 6.59
CA PRO A 140 -28.63 16.48 5.72
C PRO A 140 -28.64 17.40 4.48
N GLY A 141 -28.76 16.81 3.29
CA GLY A 141 -28.79 17.56 2.03
C GLY A 141 -27.44 18.03 1.49
N LYS A 142 -26.31 17.77 2.18
CA LYS A 142 -24.97 18.09 1.68
C LYS A 142 -24.30 16.90 0.99
N LYS A 143 -23.47 17.20 -0.01
CA LYS A 143 -22.66 16.20 -0.73
C LYS A 143 -21.27 16.05 -0.11
N PRO A 144 -20.65 14.85 -0.17
CA PRO A 144 -19.25 14.65 0.23
C PRO A 144 -18.33 15.64 -0.49
N THR A 145 -17.44 16.31 0.25
CA THR A 145 -16.40 17.18 -0.34
C THR A 145 -15.02 16.55 -0.18
N ALA A 146 -14.11 16.80 -1.12
CA ALA A 146 -12.74 16.27 -1.05
C ALA A 146 -12.01 16.69 0.25
N SER A 147 -12.30 17.90 0.76
CA SER A 147 -11.76 18.39 2.03
C SER A 147 -12.25 17.57 3.23
N MET A 148 -13.55 17.24 3.27
CA MET A 148 -14.12 16.38 4.31
C MET A 148 -13.51 14.99 4.28
N VAL A 149 -13.42 14.37 3.09
CA VAL A 149 -12.79 13.04 2.94
C VAL A 149 -11.35 13.07 3.43
N LYS A 150 -10.57 14.09 3.03
CA LYS A 150 -9.18 14.26 3.49
C LYS A 150 -9.07 14.39 5.01
N LYS A 151 -9.96 15.17 5.64
CA LYS A 151 -9.98 15.37 7.10
C LYS A 151 -10.25 14.05 7.83
N ILE A 152 -11.25 13.31 7.39
CA ILE A 152 -11.65 12.03 8.01
C ILE A 152 -10.57 10.97 7.79
N THR A 153 -10.03 10.87 6.57
CA THR A 153 -8.91 9.97 6.26
C THR A 153 -7.70 10.26 7.17
N LYS A 154 -7.33 11.54 7.34
CA LYS A 154 -6.21 11.93 8.22
C LYS A 154 -6.45 11.54 9.68
N LYS A 155 -7.67 11.74 10.18
CA LYS A 155 -8.05 11.35 11.54
C LYS A 155 -7.91 9.83 11.74
N TYR A 156 -8.44 9.05 10.80
CA TYR A 156 -8.36 7.58 10.83
C TYR A 156 -6.91 7.07 10.81
N VAL A 157 -6.06 7.61 9.94
CA VAL A 157 -4.62 7.26 9.88
C VAL A 157 -3.89 7.64 11.17
N GLY A 158 -4.21 8.78 11.76
CA GLY A 158 -3.66 9.19 13.06
C GLY A 158 -4.06 8.25 14.20
N GLU A 159 -5.32 7.87 14.29
CA GLU A 159 -5.84 6.95 15.32
C GLU A 159 -5.24 5.54 15.19
N THR A 160 -5.14 5.02 13.97
CA THR A 160 -4.50 3.71 13.72
C THR A 160 -3.00 3.72 14.04
N THR A 161 -2.30 4.83 13.78
CA THR A 161 -0.89 4.99 14.16
C THR A 161 -0.73 4.95 15.68
N LYS A 162 -1.52 5.74 16.41
CA LYS A 162 -1.51 5.76 17.89
C LYS A 162 -1.77 4.39 18.49
N SER A 163 -2.73 3.64 17.93
CA SER A 163 -3.02 2.28 18.40
C SER A 163 -1.84 1.33 18.18
N LYS A 164 -1.16 1.39 17.03
CA LYS A 164 0.05 0.60 16.76
C LYS A 164 1.19 0.95 17.70
N VAL A 165 1.41 2.25 17.96
CA VAL A 165 2.42 2.74 18.92
C VAL A 165 2.11 2.26 20.34
N HIS A 166 0.85 2.33 20.77
CA HIS A 166 0.40 1.82 22.06
C HIS A 166 0.66 0.31 22.21
N ASN A 167 0.34 -0.48 21.18
CA ASN A 167 0.59 -1.92 21.18
C ASN A 167 2.09 -2.24 21.21
N ALA A 168 2.91 -1.50 20.46
CA ALA A 168 4.37 -1.62 20.51
C ALA A 168 4.90 -1.34 21.92
N ARG A 169 4.44 -0.25 22.56
CA ARG A 169 4.78 0.10 23.95
C ARG A 169 4.43 -1.03 24.92
N LYS A 170 3.22 -1.57 24.82
CA LYS A 170 2.76 -2.70 25.63
C LYS A 170 3.68 -3.92 25.46
N SER A 171 3.99 -4.30 24.21
CA SER A 171 4.86 -5.46 23.92
C SER A 171 6.29 -5.30 24.43
N VAL A 172 6.81 -4.07 24.47
CA VAL A 172 8.17 -3.79 24.99
C VAL A 172 8.19 -3.86 26.53
N SER A 173 7.11 -3.42 27.18
CA SER A 173 7.00 -3.44 28.66
C SER A 173 6.63 -4.80 29.25
N GLU A 174 5.99 -5.69 28.48
CA GLU A 174 5.58 -7.00 28.96
C GLU A 174 6.81 -7.92 29.13
N GLY A 175 7.23 -8.11 30.38
CA GLY A 175 8.19 -9.16 30.77
C GLY A 175 9.65 -8.75 30.94
N ARG A 176 10.01 -7.45 30.92
CA ARG A 176 11.39 -7.00 31.18
C ARG A 176 11.44 -5.75 32.06
N GLU A 177 12.40 -5.72 32.99
CA GLU A 177 12.72 -4.50 33.75
C GLU A 177 13.47 -3.51 32.85
N ILE A 178 12.75 -2.55 32.27
CA ILE A 178 13.34 -1.43 31.54
C ILE A 178 13.60 -0.30 32.53
N SER A 179 14.78 0.31 32.47
CA SER A 179 15.07 1.47 33.32
C SER A 179 14.10 2.63 33.02
N GLY A 180 13.57 3.26 34.08
CA GLY A 180 12.62 4.37 33.94
C GLY A 180 13.12 5.53 33.05
N PRO A 181 14.40 5.95 33.13
CA PRO A 181 14.94 6.98 32.23
C PRO A 181 14.94 6.55 30.75
N LEU A 182 15.32 5.29 30.45
CA LEU A 182 15.35 4.79 29.08
C LEU A 182 13.94 4.67 28.50
N GLN A 183 12.97 4.22 29.31
CA GLN A 183 11.57 4.16 28.90
C GLN A 183 11.02 5.55 28.57
N LYS A 184 11.34 6.57 29.38
CA LYS A 184 10.97 7.97 29.08
C LYS A 184 11.60 8.49 27.80
N ALA A 185 12.87 8.20 27.54
CA ALA A 185 13.53 8.62 26.31
C ALA A 185 12.88 7.97 25.07
N PHE A 186 12.53 6.68 25.18
CA PHE A 186 11.82 5.98 24.12
C PHE A 186 10.40 6.50 23.91
N ASP A 187 9.67 6.83 24.98
CA ASP A 187 8.34 7.44 24.90
C ASP A 187 8.40 8.80 24.16
N VAL A 188 9.37 9.66 24.50
CA VAL A 188 9.58 10.95 23.80
C VAL A 188 9.90 10.73 22.32
N PHE A 189 10.71 9.71 21.99
CA PHE A 189 11.02 9.38 20.61
C PHE A 189 9.76 8.94 19.84
N LEU A 190 8.92 8.08 20.43
CA LEU A 190 7.67 7.65 19.82
C LEU A 190 6.70 8.81 19.59
N GLU A 191 6.60 9.75 20.55
CA GLU A 191 5.79 10.97 20.37
C GLU A 191 6.25 11.81 19.18
N GLU A 192 7.57 11.90 18.95
CA GLU A 192 8.11 12.64 17.80
C GLU A 192 7.82 11.91 16.48
N VAL A 193 7.93 10.57 16.47
CA VAL A 193 7.54 9.75 15.31
C VAL A 193 6.06 9.92 14.99
N GLU A 194 5.17 10.00 15.98
CA GLU A 194 3.74 10.25 15.76
C GLU A 194 3.48 11.62 15.10
N LYS A 195 4.24 12.66 15.48
CA LYS A 195 4.15 13.98 14.86
C LYS A 195 4.59 13.94 13.40
N GLU A 196 5.69 13.25 13.10
CA GLU A 196 6.18 13.05 11.73
C GLU A 196 5.18 12.29 10.86
N VAL A 197 4.54 11.24 11.41
CA VAL A 197 3.45 10.52 10.71
C VAL A 197 2.27 11.46 10.41
N ALA A 198 1.88 12.33 11.35
CA ALA A 198 0.76 13.25 11.18
C ALA A 198 1.01 14.32 10.09
N VAL A 199 2.27 14.63 9.79
CA VAL A 199 2.67 15.51 8.68
C VAL A 199 3.08 14.75 7.43
N GLY A 200 3.03 13.41 7.45
CA GLY A 200 3.32 12.57 6.30
C GLY A 200 4.80 12.41 5.98
N PHE A 201 5.68 12.50 6.98
CA PHE A 201 7.15 12.38 6.81
C PHE A 201 7.76 13.48 5.91
N ASN A 202 7.14 14.66 5.88
CA ASN A 202 7.62 15.78 5.08
C ASN A 202 8.91 16.42 5.61
N ALA A 203 9.13 16.40 6.93
CA ALA A 203 10.31 16.98 7.56
C ALA A 203 11.43 15.95 7.69
N THR A 204 11.10 14.76 8.21
CA THR A 204 12.06 13.66 8.36
C THR A 204 11.62 12.45 7.53
N PRO A 205 12.38 12.04 6.50
CA PRO A 205 12.06 10.84 5.73
C PRO A 205 12.16 9.58 6.61
N ARG A 206 11.35 8.57 6.31
CA ARG A 206 11.27 7.33 7.10
C ARG A 206 12.62 6.64 7.24
N GLU A 207 13.40 6.67 6.17
CA GLU A 207 14.73 6.05 6.06
C GLU A 207 15.70 6.65 7.08
N ALA A 208 15.61 7.97 7.35
CA ALA A 208 16.45 8.63 8.35
C ALA A 208 16.09 8.19 9.77
N ILE A 209 14.79 8.05 10.08
CA ILE A 209 14.32 7.58 11.39
C ILE A 209 14.77 6.13 11.63
N VAL A 210 14.68 5.28 10.61
CA VAL A 210 15.19 3.89 10.66
C VAL A 210 16.71 3.88 10.86
N GLY A 211 17.45 4.74 10.15
CA GLY A 211 18.89 4.87 10.32
C GLY A 211 19.32 5.25 11.73
N LEU A 212 18.56 6.11 12.43
CA LEU A 212 18.81 6.45 13.84
C LEU A 212 18.63 5.22 14.75
N LEU A 213 17.57 4.43 14.53
CA LEU A 213 17.34 3.19 15.28
C LEU A 213 18.42 2.15 15.01
N ASP A 214 18.89 2.04 13.77
CA ASP A 214 19.97 1.13 13.38
C ASP A 214 21.30 1.53 14.03
N GLN A 215 21.59 2.83 14.18
CA GLN A 215 22.75 3.30 14.95
C GLN A 215 22.65 2.95 16.44
N VAL A 216 21.46 3.12 17.05
CA VAL A 216 21.23 2.69 18.44
C VAL A 216 21.43 1.18 18.56
N ARG A 217 20.94 0.39 17.60
CA ARG A 217 21.18 -1.05 17.57
C ARG A 217 22.65 -1.41 17.42
N HIS A 218 23.39 -0.74 16.55
CA HIS A 218 24.82 -0.97 16.33
C HIS A 218 25.64 -0.69 17.59
N THR A 219 25.41 0.46 18.23
CA THR A 219 26.12 0.85 19.45
C THR A 219 25.85 -0.12 20.61
N LEU A 220 24.62 -0.63 20.74
CA LEU A 220 24.29 -1.68 21.70
C LEU A 220 24.97 -3.03 21.38
N ALA A 221 25.14 -3.36 20.10
CA ALA A 221 25.85 -4.56 19.67
C ALA A 221 27.36 -4.50 19.94
N GLU A 222 27.96 -3.31 19.88
CA GLU A 222 29.39 -3.09 20.20
C GLU A 222 29.67 -3.04 21.72
N ALA A 223 28.69 -2.62 22.53
CA ALA A 223 28.87 -2.36 23.96
C ALA A 223 28.69 -3.60 24.88
N GLY A 224 28.42 -4.80 24.37
CA GLY A 224 28.15 -5.98 25.20
C GLY A 224 28.27 -7.34 24.49
N SER A 225 28.15 -8.43 25.26
CA SER A 225 28.03 -9.78 24.72
C SER A 225 26.80 -9.87 23.81
N LYS A 226 26.98 -10.43 22.60
CA LYS A 226 25.97 -10.60 21.53
C LYS A 226 24.55 -10.57 22.09
N ILE A 227 23.85 -9.48 21.84
CA ILE A 227 22.39 -9.46 22.02
C ILE A 227 21.87 -10.44 20.99
N GLU A 228 21.50 -11.65 21.43
CA GLU A 228 20.70 -12.56 20.60
C GLU A 228 19.41 -11.83 20.29
N ASP A 229 19.32 -11.33 19.06
CA ASP A 229 18.15 -10.61 18.58
C ASP A 229 16.94 -11.52 18.77
N ALA A 230 15.91 -11.05 19.48
CA ALA A 230 14.63 -11.77 19.55
C ALA A 230 14.01 -11.94 18.15
N ALA A 231 14.48 -11.18 17.14
CA ALA A 231 14.17 -11.39 15.72
C ALA A 231 14.73 -12.71 15.13
N PHE A 232 15.58 -13.43 15.87
CA PHE A 232 16.06 -14.79 15.59
C PHE A 232 15.42 -15.85 16.51
N GLN A 233 14.46 -15.49 17.37
CA GLN A 233 13.58 -16.47 17.99
C GLN A 233 12.34 -16.69 17.12
N GLY A 234 12.33 -17.81 16.40
CA GLY A 234 11.13 -18.34 15.77
C GLY A 234 10.79 -17.74 14.42
N GLY A 235 11.41 -18.27 13.37
CA GLY A 235 11.06 -18.00 11.97
C GLY A 235 12.17 -18.53 11.07
N ASP A 236 11.81 -19.22 10.00
CA ASP A 236 12.73 -19.95 9.12
C ASP A 236 13.73 -19.00 8.44
N ASP A 237 14.94 -18.86 9.01
CA ASP A 237 16.03 -17.98 8.55
C ASP A 237 16.35 -18.17 7.06
N ALA A 238 16.05 -19.36 6.53
CA ALA A 238 16.11 -19.68 5.12
C ALA A 238 15.24 -18.75 4.26
N LYS A 239 14.03 -18.39 4.68
CA LYS A 239 13.14 -17.51 3.90
C LYS A 239 13.66 -16.09 3.77
N LYS A 240 14.30 -15.56 4.82
CA LYS A 240 14.89 -14.21 4.82
C LYS A 240 16.10 -14.14 3.88
N LEU A 241 16.95 -15.17 3.91
CA LEU A 241 18.09 -15.30 3.01
C LEU A 241 17.63 -15.45 1.53
N MET A 242 16.56 -16.22 1.28
CA MET A 242 15.98 -16.36 -0.06
C MET A 242 15.36 -15.08 -0.61
N GLN A 243 14.69 -14.27 0.23
CA GLN A 243 14.18 -12.95 -0.17
C GLN A 243 15.31 -11.96 -0.51
N ALA A 244 16.48 -12.11 0.13
CA ALA A 244 17.69 -11.35 -0.19
C ALA A 244 18.46 -11.93 -1.39
N GLY A 245 17.93 -12.95 -2.07
CA GLY A 245 18.50 -13.57 -3.26
C GLY A 245 19.55 -14.65 -2.97
N TYR A 246 19.75 -15.05 -1.72
CA TYR A 246 20.67 -16.12 -1.36
C TYR A 246 19.99 -17.50 -1.47
N THR A 247 20.74 -18.49 -1.94
CA THR A 247 20.28 -19.88 -2.01
C THR A 247 21.08 -20.74 -1.04
N LEU A 248 20.37 -21.49 -0.19
CA LEU A 248 20.99 -22.40 0.78
C LEU A 248 21.19 -23.78 0.17
N PHE A 249 22.38 -24.32 0.30
CA PHE A 249 22.73 -25.67 -0.16
C PHE A 249 23.29 -26.52 0.98
N ARG A 250 23.02 -27.82 0.93
CA ARG A 250 23.62 -28.82 1.82
C ARG A 250 23.99 -30.09 1.07
N MET A 251 24.95 -30.82 1.60
CA MET A 251 25.27 -32.17 1.14
C MET A 251 24.49 -33.21 1.93
N ASP A 252 23.91 -34.17 1.23
CA ASP A 252 23.36 -35.38 1.82
C ASP A 252 24.27 -36.56 1.48
N LYS A 253 25.13 -36.93 2.42
CA LYS A 253 26.10 -38.02 2.24
C LYS A 253 25.44 -39.41 2.15
N ALA A 254 24.24 -39.58 2.68
CA ALA A 254 23.53 -40.86 2.67
C ALA A 254 22.95 -41.13 1.28
N SER A 255 22.34 -40.11 0.67
CA SER A 255 21.87 -40.20 -0.71
C SER A 255 22.93 -39.82 -1.75
N LYS A 256 24.11 -39.36 -1.33
CA LYS A 256 25.16 -38.78 -2.19
C LYS A 256 24.58 -37.72 -3.14
N THR A 257 23.81 -36.78 -2.62
CA THR A 257 23.23 -35.68 -3.41
C THR A 257 23.50 -34.32 -2.78
N ILE A 258 23.47 -33.27 -3.59
CA ILE A 258 23.42 -31.88 -3.10
C ILE A 258 21.94 -31.47 -3.08
N LYS A 259 21.50 -30.81 -2.02
CA LYS A 259 20.14 -30.32 -1.86
C LYS A 259 20.14 -28.81 -1.70
N PHE A 260 19.13 -28.15 -2.25
CA PHE A 260 18.89 -26.72 -2.04
C PHE A 260 17.57 -26.49 -1.30
N HIS A 261 17.52 -25.40 -0.55
CA HIS A 261 16.31 -25.02 0.18
C HIS A 261 15.29 -24.38 -0.76
N THR A 262 14.04 -24.87 -0.76
CA THR A 262 13.00 -24.40 -1.69
C THR A 262 12.19 -23.24 -1.11
N PRO A 263 11.59 -22.38 -1.97
CA PRO A 263 10.74 -21.27 -1.50
C PRO A 263 9.50 -21.73 -0.75
N ALA A 264 9.00 -22.94 -1.05
CA ALA A 264 7.86 -23.56 -0.39
C ALA A 264 8.21 -24.13 1.01
N GLY A 265 9.49 -24.13 1.39
CA GLY A 265 10.01 -24.74 2.60
C GLY A 265 10.48 -26.18 2.36
N GLY A 266 11.61 -26.57 2.96
CA GLY A 266 12.20 -27.90 2.81
C GLY A 266 13.27 -27.99 1.74
N TRP A 267 13.82 -29.19 1.56
CA TRP A 267 15.04 -29.44 0.77
C TRP A 267 14.76 -30.29 -0.46
N ALA A 268 15.01 -29.72 -1.65
CA ALA A 268 14.94 -30.44 -2.93
C ALA A 268 16.34 -30.80 -3.41
N VAL A 269 16.45 -31.83 -4.26
CA VAL A 269 17.74 -32.19 -4.85
C VAL A 269 18.13 -31.16 -5.91
N TYR A 270 19.37 -30.70 -5.85
CA TYR A 270 19.94 -29.78 -6.83
C TYR A 270 20.38 -30.58 -8.07
N GLU A 271 19.86 -30.18 -9.22
CA GLU A 271 20.23 -30.74 -10.53
C GLU A 271 21.16 -29.75 -11.24
N ASP A 272 22.36 -30.21 -11.57
CA ASP A 272 23.32 -29.43 -12.34
C ASP A 272 22.86 -29.37 -13.81
N PRO A 273 22.58 -28.18 -14.38
CA PRO A 273 22.12 -28.04 -15.75
C PRO A 273 23.12 -28.57 -16.79
N GLU A 274 24.41 -28.66 -16.47
CA GLU A 274 25.44 -29.17 -17.39
C GLU A 274 25.48 -30.70 -17.49
N GLN A 275 24.80 -31.43 -16.59
CA GLN A 275 24.82 -32.90 -16.56
C GLN A 275 23.66 -33.62 -17.29
N GLY A 276 22.80 -32.90 -18.03
CA GLY A 276 21.91 -33.48 -19.06
C GLY A 276 20.85 -34.47 -18.53
N GLY A 277 19.63 -33.99 -18.34
CA GLY A 277 18.54 -34.76 -17.74
C GLY A 277 18.01 -35.93 -18.57
N VAL A 278 17.60 -36.99 -17.86
CA VAL A 278 16.33 -37.73 -18.04
C VAL A 278 15.95 -38.30 -16.68
N GLY A 279 14.97 -37.70 -15.98
CA GLY A 279 14.26 -38.33 -14.85
C GLY A 279 15.02 -38.45 -13.53
N GLY A 280 15.11 -37.34 -12.79
CA GLY A 280 15.45 -37.31 -11.36
C GLY A 280 16.94 -37.25 -11.06
N ALA A 281 17.34 -36.24 -10.29
CA ALA A 281 18.70 -36.04 -9.79
C ALA A 281 19.42 -37.34 -9.38
N MET A 282 20.39 -37.77 -10.20
CA MET A 282 21.16 -38.97 -9.91
C MET A 282 22.18 -38.71 -8.79
N PRO A 283 22.39 -39.68 -7.87
CA PRO A 283 23.38 -39.57 -6.82
C PRO A 283 24.80 -39.54 -7.41
N PHE A 284 25.68 -38.73 -6.84
CA PHE A 284 27.10 -38.70 -7.21
C PHE A 284 27.73 -40.09 -7.02
N GLY A 285 28.66 -40.47 -7.91
CA GLY A 285 29.34 -41.77 -7.86
C GLY A 285 30.11 -41.95 -6.55
N THR A 286 30.83 -40.91 -6.14
CA THR A 286 31.58 -40.88 -4.87
C THR A 286 31.27 -39.64 -4.01
N ILE A 287 31.51 -39.76 -2.70
CA ILE A 287 31.38 -38.62 -1.77
C ILE A 287 32.39 -37.51 -2.13
N LYS A 288 33.57 -37.89 -2.65
CA LYS A 288 34.62 -36.95 -3.05
C LYS A 288 34.19 -36.11 -4.26
N GLU A 289 33.51 -36.72 -5.24
CA GLU A 289 32.89 -36.00 -6.36
C GLU A 289 31.82 -35.02 -5.88
N MET A 290 30.93 -35.46 -4.97
CA MET A 290 29.91 -34.58 -4.39
C MET A 290 30.52 -33.38 -3.66
N GLN A 291 31.61 -33.60 -2.90
CA GLN A 291 32.30 -32.53 -2.18
C GLN A 291 32.94 -31.52 -3.14
N ALA A 292 33.59 -31.98 -4.20
CA ALA A 292 34.19 -31.11 -5.22
C ALA A 292 33.11 -30.28 -5.95
N ALA A 293 31.99 -30.91 -6.32
CA ALA A 293 30.85 -30.21 -6.92
C ALA A 293 30.23 -29.18 -5.96
N PHE A 294 30.12 -29.52 -4.67
CA PHE A 294 29.62 -28.60 -3.65
C PHE A 294 30.58 -27.40 -3.45
N GLU A 295 31.89 -27.63 -3.42
CA GLU A 295 32.89 -26.57 -3.31
C GLU A 295 32.85 -25.61 -4.51
N GLU A 296 32.68 -26.12 -5.73
CA GLU A 296 32.52 -25.30 -6.93
C GLU A 296 31.25 -24.43 -6.84
N LEU A 297 30.14 -25.05 -6.42
CA LEU A 297 28.86 -24.38 -6.26
C LEU A 297 28.91 -23.25 -5.20
N MET A 298 29.71 -23.42 -4.15
CA MET A 298 29.91 -22.41 -3.10
C MET A 298 30.79 -21.23 -3.52
N LYS A 299 31.41 -21.25 -4.71
CA LYS A 299 32.16 -20.07 -5.22
C LYS A 299 31.24 -18.93 -5.63
N ASN A 300 29.95 -19.19 -5.87
CA ASN A 300 28.98 -18.13 -6.11
C ASN A 300 28.66 -17.39 -4.81
N ARG A 301 28.90 -16.07 -4.79
CA ARG A 301 28.66 -15.19 -3.63
C ARG A 301 27.21 -15.18 -3.11
N MET A 302 26.25 -15.64 -3.90
CA MET A 302 24.84 -15.75 -3.52
C MET A 302 24.49 -17.15 -2.97
N HIS A 303 25.44 -18.08 -2.90
CA HIS A 303 25.22 -19.42 -2.36
C HIS A 303 25.77 -19.51 -0.94
N LEU A 304 24.95 -20.08 -0.05
CA LEU A 304 25.27 -20.25 1.36
C LEU A 304 25.13 -21.71 1.75
N ARG A 305 25.92 -22.13 2.72
CA ARG A 305 25.83 -23.47 3.29
C ARG A 305 24.73 -23.46 4.35
N GLY A 306 23.71 -24.30 4.17
CA GLY A 306 22.65 -24.52 5.16
C GLY A 306 22.71 -25.91 5.79
#